data_AF-A0A349LY05-F1
#
_entry.id   AF-A0A349LY05-F1
#
_cell.length_a   1.000
_cell.length_b   1.000
_cell.length_c   1.000
_cell.angle_alpha   90.00
_cell.angle_beta   90.00
_cell.angle_gamma   90.00
#
_symmetry.space_group_name_H-M   'P 1'
#
loop_
_entity.id
_entity.type
_entity.pdbx_description
1 polymer ?
#
loop_
_entity_poly.entity_id
_entity_poly.type
_entity_poly.pdbx_seq_one_letter_code
_entity_poly.pdbx_strand_id
1 'polypeptide(L)' 'MSGFNPSLLKQLKQSLQSTQTPCQWQRRRVHTAYCAVEFQVHAVHVTRPGKASRQLPYDKVRLFQLLSWLQPTHATPGN' A
#
# COMPACT_ATOMS: atom_id res chain seq x y z
N MET A 1 18.51 -4.49 15.27
CA MET A 1 17.31 -3.62 15.33
C MET A 1 16.66 -3.62 13.96
N SER A 2 15.72 -4.54 13.72
CA SER A 2 15.08 -4.68 12.41
C SER A 2 13.95 -3.65 12.31
N GLY A 3 14.19 -2.52 11.65
CA GLY A 3 13.18 -1.46 11.45
C GLY A 3 12.02 -1.86 10.52
N PHE A 4 12.13 -3.02 9.86
CA PHE A 4 11.12 -3.54 8.95
C PHE A 4 9.90 -4.02 9.75
N ASN A 5 8.70 -3.61 9.33
CA ASN A 5 7.46 -4.04 9.96
C ASN A 5 6.80 -5.18 9.15
N PRO A 6 7.12 -6.47 9.44
CA PRO A 6 6.56 -7.61 8.71
C PRO A 6 5.05 -7.75 8.89
N SER A 7 4.51 -7.30 10.03
CA SER A 7 3.08 -7.40 10.34
C SER A 7 2.26 -6.55 9.38
N LEU A 8 2.70 -5.32 9.10
CA LEU A 8 2.01 -4.43 8.16
C LEU A 8 1.99 -5.02 6.73
N LEU A 9 3.11 -5.59 6.28
CA LEU A 9 3.18 -6.25 4.97
C LEU A 9 2.22 -7.45 4.89
N LYS A 10 2.17 -8.26 5.95
CA LYS A 10 1.27 -9.43 6.02
C LYS A 10 -0.19 -9.01 5.99
N GLN A 11 -0.56 -8.02 6.79
CA GLN A 11 -1.93 -7.49 6.82
C GLN A 11 -2.35 -6.88 5.48
N LEU A 12 -1.44 -6.17 4.79
CA LEU A 12 -1.71 -5.60 3.47
C LEU A 12 -1.96 -6.70 2.43
N LYS A 13 -1.13 -7.75 2.41
CA LYS A 13 -1.33 -8.92 1.55
C LYS A 13 -2.70 -9.56 1.78
N GLN A 14 -3.04 -9.83 3.03
CA GLN A 14 -4.29 -10.49 3.38
C GLN A 14 -5.51 -9.64 3.00
N SER A 15 -5.43 -8.33 3.21
CA SER A 15 -6.50 -7.40 2.83
C SER A 15 -6.68 -7.33 1.31
N LEU A 16 -5.59 -7.21 0.54
CA LEU A 16 -5.66 -7.15 -0.92
C LEU A 16 -6.17 -8.47 -1.54
N GLN A 17 -5.85 -9.61 -0.93
CA GLN A 17 -6.42 -10.91 -1.29
C GLN A 17 -7.92 -10.95 -1.01
N SER A 18 -8.34 -10.47 0.17
CA SER A 18 -9.75 -10.45 0.56
C SER A 18 -10.60 -9.53 -0.32
N THR A 19 -10.05 -8.42 -0.78
CA THR A 19 -10.77 -7.45 -1.64
C THR A 19 -10.63 -7.73 -3.12
N GLN A 20 -10.03 -8.88 -3.50
CA GLN A 20 -9.79 -9.30 -4.89
C GLN A 20 -9.18 -8.18 -5.75
N THR A 21 -8.35 -7.33 -5.14
CA THR A 21 -7.81 -6.16 -5.82
C THR A 21 -6.72 -6.61 -6.78
N PRO A 22 -6.82 -6.29 -8.09
CA PRO A 22 -5.80 -6.67 -9.06
C PRO A 22 -4.48 -5.97 -8.69
N CYS A 23 -3.54 -6.77 -8.18
CA CYS A 23 -2.26 -6.28 -7.69
C CYS A 23 -1.14 -7.26 -8.08
N GLN A 24 0.00 -6.71 -8.47
CA GLN A 24 1.21 -7.47 -8.74
C GLN A 24 2.18 -7.31 -7.59
N TRP A 25 2.66 -8.44 -7.07
CA TRP A 25 3.63 -8.47 -5.99
C TRP A 25 5.02 -8.79 -6.52
N GLN A 26 6.00 -7.98 -6.15
CA GLN A 26 7.41 -8.21 -6.43
C GLN A 26 8.22 -8.05 -5.14
N ARG A 27 8.59 -9.17 -4.51
CA ARG A 27 9.32 -9.22 -3.22
C ARG A 27 8.60 -8.43 -2.11
N ARG A 28 9.06 -7.21 -1.82
CA ARG A 28 8.53 -6.29 -0.80
C ARG A 28 7.78 -5.11 -1.40
N ARG A 29 7.32 -5.27 -2.64
CA ARG A 29 6.67 -4.25 -3.45
C ARG A 29 5.33 -4.76 -3.94
N VAL A 30 4.32 -3.91 -3.93
CA VAL A 30 3.02 -4.16 -4.55
C VAL A 30 2.73 -3.06 -5.55
N HIS A 31 2.27 -3.45 -6.73
CA HIS A 31 1.89 -2.56 -7.81
C HIS A 31 0.42 -2.79 -8.10
N THR A 32 -0.35 -1.72 -8.14
CA THR A 32 -1.76 -1.71 -8.57
C THR A 32 -1.89 -0.72 -9.72
N ALA A 33 -3.04 -0.71 -10.40
CA ALA A 33 -3.34 0.29 -11.42
C ALA A 33 -3.27 1.74 -10.88
N TYR A 34 -3.47 1.93 -9.57
CA TYR A 34 -3.59 3.25 -8.94
C TYR A 34 -2.34 3.68 -8.19
N CYS A 35 -1.56 2.73 -7.67
CA CYS A 35 -0.44 3.02 -6.79
C CYS A 35 0.53 1.84 -6.69
N ALA A 36 1.81 2.17 -6.55
CA ALA A 36 2.85 1.24 -6.16
C ALA A 36 3.32 1.54 -4.73
N VAL A 37 3.45 0.50 -3.92
CA VAL A 37 3.89 0.58 -2.53
C VAL A 37 5.08 -0.34 -2.33
N GLU A 38 6.17 0.19 -1.78
CA GLU A 38 7.40 -0.53 -1.48
C GLU A 38 7.74 -0.44 0.00
N PHE A 39 7.98 -1.59 0.62
CA PHE A 39 8.32 -1.69 2.03
C PHE A 39 9.84 -1.74 2.20
N GLN A 40 10.42 -0.68 2.77
CA GLN A 40 11.83 -0.57 3.09
C GLN A 40 12.10 -0.77 4.59
N VAL A 41 13.37 -0.69 5.01
CA VAL A 41 13.79 -1.01 6.38
C VAL A 41 13.24 0.00 7.40
N HIS A 42 12.93 1.25 7.07
CA HIS A 42 12.43 2.22 8.05
C HIS A 42 11.15 2.95 7.62
N ALA A 43 10.69 2.71 6.40
CA ALA A 43 9.58 3.42 5.82
C ALA A 43 8.90 2.60 4.72
N VAL A 44 7.71 3.06 4.36
CA VAL A 44 6.98 2.64 3.18
C VAL A 44 7.08 3.75 2.14
N HIS A 45 7.48 3.39 0.93
CA HIS A 45 7.50 4.29 -0.22
C HIS A 45 6.23 4.07 -1.03
N VAL A 46 5.53 5.15 -1.31
CA VAL A 46 4.25 5.14 -2.01
C VAL A 46 4.39 6.00 -3.26
N THR A 47 4.27 5.37 -4.42
CA THR A 47 4.36 6.02 -5.73
C THR A 47 2.99 5.96 -6.38
N ARG A 48 2.46 7.10 -6.81
CA ARG A 48 1.20 7.17 -7.56
C ARG A 48 1.48 7.70 -8.97
N PRO A 49 0.76 7.20 -9.99
CA PRO A 49 0.89 7.74 -11.34
C PRO A 49 0.52 9.23 -11.31
N GLY A 50 1.36 10.07 -11.93
CA GLY A 50 1.16 11.52 -11.98
C GLY A 50 1.41 12.28 -10.67
N LYS A 51 1.89 11.63 -9.60
CA LYS A 51 2.30 12.32 -8.37
C LYS A 51 3.70 11.93 -7.94
N ALA A 52 4.35 12.81 -7.18
CA ALA A 52 5.63 12.52 -6.56
C ALA A 52 5.52 11.31 -5.62
N SER A 53 6.57 10.48 -5.63
CA SER A 53 6.75 9.40 -4.68
C SER A 53 6.89 9.96 -3.27
N ARG A 54 6.14 9.38 -2.32
CA ARG A 54 6.11 9.80 -0.93
C ARG A 54 6.68 8.72 -0.02
N GLN A 55 7.63 9.10 0.82
CA GLN A 55 8.13 8.24 1.89
C GLN A 55 7.30 8.45 3.16
N LEU A 56 6.90 7.36 3.79
CA LEU A 56 6.10 7.37 5.02
C LEU A 56 6.74 6.47 6.08
N PRO A 57 7.14 7.00 7.24
CA PRO A 57 7.66 6.17 8.33
C PRO A 57 6.56 5.25 8.86
N TYR A 58 6.92 4.03 9.27
CA TYR A 58 5.95 3.00 9.69
C TYR A 58 4.99 3.47 10.80
N ASP A 59 5.46 4.30 11.72
CA ASP A 59 4.67 4.87 12.81
C ASP A 59 3.50 5.75 12.32
N LYS A 60 3.65 6.37 11.14
CA LYS A 60 2.62 7.21 10.53
C LYS A 60 1.77 6.48 9.50
N VAL A 61 2.07 5.21 9.21
CA VAL A 61 1.38 4.44 8.19
C VAL A 61 0.26 3.63 8.81
N ARG A 62 -0.99 4.00 8.49
CA ARG A 62 -2.17 3.19 8.83
C ARG A 62 -2.51 2.26 7.67
N LEU A 63 -2.76 0.98 7.98
CA LEU A 63 -3.15 -0.04 6.98
C LEU A 63 -4.35 0.40 6.13
N PHE A 64 -5.40 0.93 6.76
CA PHE A 64 -6.59 1.43 6.06
C PHE A 64 -6.26 2.52 5.02
N GLN A 65 -5.34 3.42 5.36
CA GLN A 65 -4.91 4.49 4.45
C GLN A 65 -4.13 3.93 3.26
N LEU A 66 -3.23 2.96 3.48
CA LEU A 66 -2.55 2.24 2.40
C LEU A 66 -3.52 1.52 1.47
N LEU A 67 -4.50 0.82 2.03
CA LEU A 67 -5.53 0.12 1.25
C LEU A 67 -6.34 1.10 0.39
N SER A 68 -6.73 2.25 0.96
CA SER A 68 -7.44 3.29 0.22
C SER A 68 -6.66 3.84 -0.98
N TRP A 69 -5.33 3.73 -0.99
CA TRP A 69 -4.50 4.16 -2.12
C TRP A 69 -4.26 3.08 -3.17
N LEU A 70 -4.35 1.81 -2.76
CA LEU A 70 -4.11 0.64 -3.60
C LEU A 70 -5.39 0.12 -4.24
N GLN A 71 -6.54 0.42 -3.66
CA GLN A 71 -7.83 0.09 -4.19
C GLN A 71 -8.36 1.24 -5.04
N PRO A 72 -9.21 0.97 -6.05
CA PRO A 72 -10.10 2.00 -6.51
C PRO A 72 -10.88 2.42 -5.29
N THR A 73 -10.68 3.64 -4.80
CA THR A 73 -11.61 4.22 -3.85
C THR A 73 -12.96 4.03 -4.52
N HIS A 74 -13.84 3.24 -3.92
CA HIS A 74 -15.26 3.35 -4.20
C HIS A 74 -15.63 4.74 -3.65
N ALA A 75 -15.21 5.79 -4.37
CA ALA A 75 -15.99 6.98 -4.48
C ALA A 75 -17.32 6.43 -5.00
N THR A 76 -18.22 6.19 -4.06
CA THR A 76 -19.62 5.96 -4.34
C THR A 76 -19.99 6.92 -5.46
N PRO A 77 -20.49 6.45 -6.62
CA PRO A 77 -21.31 7.31 -7.46
C PRO A 77 -22.57 7.58 -6.63
N GLY A 78 -22.47 8.56 -5.74
CA GLY A 78 -23.53 8.99 -4.85
C GLY A 78 -24.27 10.14 -5.50
N ASN A 79 -25.20 9.77 -6.40
CA ASN A 79 -26.31 10.56 -6.96
C ASN A 79 -25.95 11.84 -7.73
#